data_AF-A0A9P8UFL2-F1
#
_entry.id   AF-A0A9P8UFL2-F1
#
_cell.length_a   1.000
_cell.length_b   1.000
_cell.length_c   1.000
_cell.angle_alpha   90.00
_cell.angle_beta   90.00
_cell.angle_gamma   90.00
#
_symmetry.space_group_name_H-M   'P 1'
#
loop_
_entity.id
_entity.type
_entity.pdbx_description
1 polymer ?
#
loop_
_entity_poly.entity_id
_entity_poly.type
_entity_poly.pdbx_seq_one_letter_code
_entity_poly.pdbx_strand_id
1 'polypeptide(L)'
;MSSCQRVARPIARSLRQQPSIQASSFALSRTFAQSAARKDEATTTTKSTPPPPEPVAQSPETQALQNDPRNTVTSYWAERKLVKKGLPPIGSRRRRAAIQTSQNIPFEHLPYQAFQEARNILNEDRQEKLKALQSALASIKRLEETPADQLPGGERKKSMRLTSLREYVEELKVLVDINDPVVKRKFEDGLGDFDKPVYRHLAEKKWRGYPLRLIQQRIDTLNIVPDVLPKFEPTADVQMYFRRNKVEPGEILDSRVTENPPRLKVQVFNAGERLVSVVVMDSDVPNAENDSFERRCHYLAANVPISPNQQSLPLSQVNRESQLVVPWLPAFSQKGAPYHRLSVFVLEQKPGETLDVAKLKELYTARDGFSLKSYRDKFALNPIGFNMFRTVWDEGTADVMNRHNIPGANIEFKLKRVYSLKGDKKLRGWEIKRQKPKYKSLWKYTHRVRGLPRYKGRRHD
;
A
#
# COMPACT_ATOMS: atom_id res chain seq x y z
N MET A 1 -28.08 35.21 -44.07
CA MET A 1 -28.12 34.23 -42.96
C MET A 1 -26.72 34.04 -42.42
N SER A 2 -26.58 34.23 -41.10
CA SER A 2 -25.39 34.09 -40.25
C SER A 2 -24.34 35.23 -40.25
N SER A 3 -24.59 36.17 -39.33
CA SER A 3 -23.69 37.22 -38.84
C SER A 3 -22.71 36.68 -37.79
N CYS A 4 -21.41 36.98 -37.93
CA CYS A 4 -20.43 36.86 -36.85
C CYS A 4 -20.09 38.25 -36.31
N GLN A 5 -20.65 38.59 -35.15
CA GLN A 5 -20.32 39.79 -34.40
C GLN A 5 -18.99 39.61 -33.65
N ARG A 6 -18.10 40.59 -33.82
CA ARG A 6 -16.91 40.79 -33.01
C ARG A 6 -17.33 41.29 -31.63
N VAL A 7 -16.79 40.71 -30.56
CA VAL A 7 -16.79 41.34 -29.23
C VAL A 7 -15.37 41.32 -28.67
N ALA A 8 -14.93 42.51 -28.28
CA ALA A 8 -13.63 42.84 -27.76
C ALA A 8 -13.48 42.42 -26.28
N ARG A 9 -12.23 42.15 -25.89
CA ARG A 9 -11.82 41.97 -24.49
C ARG A 9 -11.63 43.34 -23.81
N PRO A 10 -11.82 43.42 -22.49
CA PRO A 10 -11.03 44.33 -21.67
C PRO A 10 -10.14 43.57 -20.67
N ILE A 11 -8.90 44.04 -20.55
CA ILE A 11 -7.92 43.70 -19.52
C ILE A 11 -7.95 44.82 -18.48
N ALA A 12 -8.22 44.50 -17.21
CA ALA A 12 -7.76 45.23 -16.02
C ALA A 12 -7.98 44.33 -14.79
N ARG A 13 -6.93 43.74 -14.21
CA ARG A 13 -6.25 44.16 -12.96
C ARG A 13 -7.16 44.19 -11.71
N SER A 14 -7.01 43.18 -10.86
CA SER A 14 -6.91 43.38 -9.41
C SER A 14 -6.01 42.30 -8.78
N LEU A 15 -5.19 42.76 -7.84
CA LEU A 15 -4.10 42.07 -7.15
C LEU A 15 -4.58 41.55 -5.79
N ARG A 16 -3.89 40.51 -5.31
CA ARG A 16 -3.75 40.02 -3.92
C ARG A 16 -4.97 39.37 -3.26
N GLN A 17 -4.86 38.06 -3.01
CA GLN A 17 -4.87 37.45 -1.68
C GLN A 17 -4.29 36.02 -1.73
N GLN A 18 -3.58 35.62 -0.67
CA GLN A 18 -2.79 34.39 -0.53
C GLN A 18 -3.63 33.12 -0.35
N PRO A 19 -3.04 31.91 -0.56
CA PRO A 19 -3.78 30.66 -0.64
C PRO A 19 -4.02 30.04 0.75
N SER A 20 -5.28 29.79 1.10
CA SER A 20 -5.65 28.88 2.18
C SER A 20 -5.70 27.46 1.63
N ILE A 21 -4.93 26.60 2.30
CA ILE A 21 -4.87 25.15 2.10
C ILE A 21 -6.25 24.56 2.42
N GLN A 22 -6.98 24.11 1.40
CA GLN A 22 -8.18 23.30 1.58
C GLN A 22 -7.83 21.84 1.36
N ALA A 23 -7.70 21.11 2.48
CA ALA A 23 -7.73 19.67 2.51
C ALA A 23 -9.16 19.20 2.16
N SER A 24 -9.31 18.51 1.04
CA SER A 24 -10.55 17.87 0.61
C SER A 24 -10.72 16.53 1.35
N SER A 25 -11.27 16.57 2.56
CA SER A 25 -11.87 15.38 3.17
C SER A 25 -13.34 15.29 2.75
N PHE A 26 -13.64 14.42 1.79
CA PHE A 26 -15.02 13.99 1.51
C PHE A 26 -15.55 13.21 2.71
N ALA A 27 -16.34 13.88 3.57
CA ALA A 27 -17.16 13.23 4.57
C ALA A 27 -18.51 12.87 3.93
N LEU A 28 -18.78 11.58 3.76
CA LEU A 28 -20.12 11.06 3.50
C LEU A 28 -20.96 11.26 4.76
N SER A 29 -21.70 12.37 4.80
CA SER A 29 -22.73 12.66 5.80
C SER A 29 -23.87 11.65 5.67
N ARG A 30 -23.87 10.58 6.47
CA ARG A 30 -25.09 9.80 6.71
C ARG A 30 -25.98 10.60 7.65
N THR A 31 -27.10 11.09 7.14
CA THR A 31 -28.20 11.61 7.95
C THR A 31 -28.87 10.44 8.67
N PHE A 32 -28.68 10.35 9.99
CA PHE A 32 -29.50 9.49 10.84
C PHE A 32 -30.83 10.19 11.10
N ALA A 33 -31.93 9.55 10.70
CA ALA A 33 -33.28 9.97 11.06
C ALA A 33 -33.44 9.89 12.60
N GLN A 34 -33.88 10.99 13.20
CA GLN A 34 -34.37 11.00 14.57
C GLN A 34 -35.81 10.47 14.55
N SER A 35 -35.99 9.18 14.84
CA SER A 35 -37.28 8.67 15.30
C SER A 35 -37.31 8.75 16.82
N ALA A 36 -38.27 9.53 17.35
CA ALA A 36 -38.58 9.56 18.76
C ALA A 36 -39.10 8.19 19.22
N ALA A 37 -38.63 7.71 20.37
CA ALA A 37 -39.16 6.51 20.99
C ALA A 37 -40.62 6.76 21.42
N ARG A 38 -41.57 6.02 20.83
CA ARG A 38 -42.92 5.90 21.39
C ARG A 38 -42.82 5.08 22.68
N LYS A 39 -43.36 5.64 23.77
CA LYS A 39 -43.70 4.89 24.97
C LYS A 39 -44.99 4.14 24.65
N ASP A 40 -44.93 2.82 24.58
CA ASP A 40 -46.13 2.01 24.62
C ASP A 40 -46.59 1.87 26.08
N GLU A 41 -47.88 2.09 26.29
CA GLU A 41 -48.57 2.03 27.58
C GLU A 41 -48.62 0.60 28.10
N ALA A 42 -48.38 0.45 29.40
CA ALA A 42 -48.43 -0.81 30.10
C ALA A 42 -49.88 -1.24 30.34
N THR A 43 -50.27 -2.39 29.79
CA THR A 43 -51.47 -3.11 30.22
C THR A 43 -51.19 -3.83 31.54
N THR A 44 -51.90 -3.43 32.59
CA THR A 44 -51.92 -4.08 33.91
C THR A 44 -52.34 -5.54 33.81
N THR A 45 -51.47 -6.46 34.20
CA THR A 45 -51.87 -7.77 34.75
C THR A 45 -51.05 -8.06 35.99
N THR A 46 -51.76 -8.24 37.09
CA THR A 46 -51.28 -8.60 38.42
C THR A 46 -50.68 -10.01 38.42
N LYS A 47 -49.41 -10.16 38.85
CA LYS A 47 -48.87 -11.35 39.54
C LYS A 47 -47.42 -11.12 40.03
N SER A 48 -47.28 -11.22 41.36
CA SER A 48 -46.10 -11.54 42.18
C SER A 48 -44.69 -11.16 41.67
N THR A 49 -44.13 -10.13 42.29
CA THR A 49 -42.74 -9.68 42.27
C THR A 49 -41.77 -10.69 42.93
N PRO A 50 -40.68 -11.12 42.27
CA PRO A 50 -39.45 -11.52 42.95
C PRO A 50 -38.52 -10.31 43.15
N PRO A 51 -37.65 -10.30 44.17
CA PRO A 51 -36.80 -9.16 44.50
C PRO A 51 -35.78 -8.83 43.39
N PRO A 52 -35.33 -7.57 43.29
CA PRO A 52 -34.41 -7.12 42.25
C PRO A 52 -33.04 -7.81 42.38
N PRO A 53 -32.37 -8.16 41.26
CA PRO A 53 -31.00 -8.67 41.32
C PRO A 53 -30.06 -7.56 41.82
N GLU A 54 -29.22 -7.92 42.78
CA GLU A 54 -28.16 -7.08 43.32
C GLU A 54 -27.23 -6.56 42.21
N PRO A 55 -26.67 -5.34 42.33
CA PRO A 55 -25.72 -4.82 41.36
C PRO A 55 -24.46 -5.70 41.37
N VAL A 56 -24.19 -6.35 40.24
CA VAL A 56 -22.95 -7.09 40.00
C VAL A 56 -21.77 -6.16 40.33
N ALA A 57 -21.04 -6.51 41.38
CA ALA A 57 -19.90 -5.76 41.86
C ALA A 57 -18.88 -5.57 40.73
N GLN A 58 -18.65 -4.31 40.35
CA GLN A 58 -17.57 -3.95 39.43
C GLN A 58 -16.23 -4.36 40.05
N SER A 59 -15.39 -5.06 39.30
CA SER A 59 -14.06 -5.43 39.77
C SER A 59 -13.24 -4.18 40.13
N PRO A 60 -12.40 -4.21 41.19
CA PRO A 60 -11.66 -3.04 41.66
C PRO A 60 -10.77 -2.39 40.57
N GLU A 61 -10.32 -3.18 39.58
CA GLU A 61 -9.59 -2.69 38.40
C GLU A 61 -10.44 -1.76 37.51
N THR A 62 -11.74 -2.07 37.32
CA THR A 62 -12.63 -1.23 36.50
C THR A 62 -12.95 0.12 37.16
N GLN A 63 -13.00 0.19 38.49
CA GLN A 63 -13.18 1.44 39.23
C GLN A 63 -11.92 2.32 39.18
N ALA A 64 -10.73 1.72 39.28
CA ALA A 64 -9.45 2.44 39.17
C ALA A 64 -9.25 3.08 37.77
N LEU A 65 -9.67 2.38 36.70
CA LEU A 65 -9.62 2.89 35.32
C LEU A 65 -10.62 4.03 35.04
N GLN A 66 -11.72 4.09 35.78
CA GLN A 66 -12.74 5.15 35.66
C GLN A 66 -12.30 6.46 36.33
N ASN A 67 -11.56 6.38 37.44
CA ASN A 67 -11.02 7.54 38.15
C ASN A 67 -9.76 8.13 37.50
N ASP A 68 -9.28 7.50 36.43
CA ASP A 68 -8.09 7.94 35.71
C ASP A 68 -8.43 9.19 34.87
N PRO A 69 -7.79 10.37 35.11
CA PRO A 69 -8.12 11.60 34.40
C PRO A 69 -7.94 11.48 32.88
N ARG A 70 -7.14 10.51 32.43
CA ARG A 70 -6.93 10.19 31.01
C ARG A 70 -8.20 9.74 30.29
N ASN A 71 -9.15 9.11 30.98
CA ASN A 71 -10.41 8.60 30.42
C ASN A 71 -11.56 9.60 30.51
N THR A 72 -11.38 10.69 31.23
CA THR A 72 -12.49 11.53 31.70
C THR A 72 -12.36 12.98 31.23
N VAL A 73 -11.14 13.50 31.12
CA VAL A 73 -10.93 14.89 30.68
C VAL A 73 -11.45 15.11 29.25
N THR A 74 -12.25 16.15 29.02
CA THR A 74 -12.77 16.51 27.67
C THR A 74 -12.36 17.91 27.21
N SER A 75 -12.00 18.80 28.14
CA SER A 75 -11.65 20.19 27.84
C SER A 75 -10.23 20.31 27.28
N TYR A 76 -10.07 21.16 26.25
CA TYR A 76 -8.80 21.36 25.55
C TYR A 76 -7.63 21.76 26.47
N TRP A 77 -7.90 22.65 27.44
CA TRP A 77 -6.88 23.12 28.38
C TRP A 77 -6.41 22.02 29.34
N ALA A 78 -7.34 21.19 29.82
CA ALA A 78 -7.00 20.07 30.69
C ALA A 78 -6.28 18.95 29.92
N GLU A 79 -6.61 18.71 28.65
CA GLU A 79 -5.85 17.81 27.77
C GLU A 79 -4.40 18.26 27.62
N ARG A 80 -4.16 19.55 27.33
CA ARG A 80 -2.79 20.09 27.25
C ARG A 80 -2.04 19.93 28.57
N LYS A 81 -2.71 20.11 29.71
CA LYS A 81 -2.11 19.92 31.04
C LYS A 81 -1.73 18.46 31.28
N LEU A 82 -2.57 17.52 30.85
CA LEU A 82 -2.30 16.08 30.92
C LEU A 82 -1.13 15.65 30.01
N VAL A 83 -1.12 16.14 28.76
CA VAL A 83 -0.02 15.88 27.81
C VAL A 83 1.31 16.44 28.34
N LYS A 84 1.31 17.64 28.93
CA LYS A 84 2.51 18.21 29.59
C LYS A 84 3.01 17.36 30.75
N LYS A 85 2.12 16.64 31.44
CA LYS A 85 2.47 15.67 32.49
C LYS A 85 2.91 14.30 31.95
N GLY A 86 3.00 14.13 30.62
CA GLY A 86 3.35 12.86 29.98
C GLY A 86 2.22 11.84 29.91
N LEU A 87 0.99 12.22 30.25
CA LEU A 87 -0.17 11.34 30.29
C LEU A 87 -1.16 11.74 29.19
N PRO A 88 -0.99 11.29 27.93
CA PRO A 88 -1.92 11.63 26.86
C PRO A 88 -3.33 11.06 27.16
N PRO A 89 -4.40 11.76 26.78
CA PRO A 89 -5.76 11.28 26.98
C PRO A 89 -6.06 10.04 26.13
N ILE A 90 -6.92 9.16 26.64
CA ILE A 90 -7.25 7.88 26.00
C ILE A 90 -8.47 8.04 25.08
N GLY A 91 -8.26 7.80 23.79
CA GLY A 91 -9.31 7.81 22.77
C GLY A 91 -9.87 9.20 22.46
N SER A 92 -10.99 9.21 21.74
CA SER A 92 -11.63 10.46 21.27
C SER A 92 -12.29 11.26 22.41
N ARG A 93 -12.49 12.56 22.20
CA ARG A 93 -13.27 13.40 23.14
C ARG A 93 -14.69 12.88 23.34
N ARG A 94 -15.32 12.40 22.25
CA ARG A 94 -16.67 11.80 22.29
C ARG A 94 -16.71 10.58 23.21
N ARG A 95 -15.72 9.70 23.14
CA ARG A 95 -15.62 8.53 24.04
C ARG A 95 -15.54 8.98 25.50
N ARG A 96 -14.67 9.94 25.81
CA ARG A 96 -14.47 10.44 27.18
C ARG A 96 -15.72 11.12 27.74
N ALA A 97 -16.40 11.93 26.92
CA ALA A 97 -17.68 12.53 27.29
C ALA A 97 -18.77 11.46 27.53
N ALA A 98 -18.84 10.43 26.69
CA ALA A 98 -19.80 9.34 26.88
C ALA A 98 -19.51 8.54 28.16
N ILE A 99 -18.25 8.28 28.50
CA ILE A 99 -17.88 7.60 29.77
C ILE A 99 -18.31 8.43 30.99
N GLN A 100 -18.28 9.76 30.89
CA GLN A 100 -18.76 10.64 31.96
C GLN A 100 -20.27 10.64 32.13
N THR A 101 -21.02 10.61 31.01
CA THR A 101 -22.47 10.84 31.02
C THR A 101 -23.30 9.57 30.99
N SER A 102 -22.75 8.48 30.46
CA SER A 102 -23.48 7.22 30.29
C SER A 102 -23.22 6.26 31.46
N GLN A 103 -24.15 5.33 31.64
CA GLN A 103 -24.00 4.23 32.59
C GLN A 103 -22.89 3.29 32.08
N ASN A 104 -21.94 2.94 32.93
CA ASN A 104 -20.78 2.08 32.62
C ASN A 104 -21.17 0.60 32.41
N ILE A 105 -22.09 0.34 31.49
CA ILE A 105 -22.57 -0.99 31.11
C ILE A 105 -21.67 -1.51 29.96
N PRO A 106 -21.17 -2.75 30.03
CA PRO A 106 -20.45 -3.34 28.91
C PRO A 106 -21.31 -3.37 27.64
N PHE A 107 -20.67 -3.14 26.49
CA PHE A 107 -21.34 -3.06 25.19
C PHE A 107 -22.28 -4.26 24.90
N GLU A 108 -21.89 -5.44 25.35
CA GLU A 108 -22.65 -6.67 25.10
C GLU A 108 -23.92 -6.80 25.96
N HIS A 109 -24.00 -6.06 27.08
CA HIS A 109 -25.12 -6.09 28.02
C HIS A 109 -26.08 -4.91 27.86
N LEU A 110 -25.98 -4.16 26.75
CA LEU A 110 -26.90 -3.07 26.46
C LEU A 110 -28.33 -3.63 26.29
N PRO A 111 -29.34 -3.10 27.02
CA PRO A 111 -30.69 -3.68 27.08
C PRO A 111 -31.55 -3.30 25.86
N TYR A 112 -31.04 -3.58 24.66
CA TYR A 112 -31.78 -3.44 23.42
C TYR A 112 -32.27 -4.82 22.97
N GLN A 113 -33.60 -4.99 22.85
CA GLN A 113 -34.23 -6.30 22.57
C GLN A 113 -33.64 -6.97 21.31
N ALA A 114 -33.72 -6.31 20.16
CA ALA A 114 -33.24 -6.86 18.89
C ALA A 114 -31.73 -7.19 18.91
N PHE A 115 -30.93 -6.44 19.69
CA PHE A 115 -29.50 -6.70 19.85
C PHE A 115 -29.25 -7.96 20.69
N GLN A 116 -29.99 -8.14 21.78
CA GLN A 116 -29.85 -9.33 22.64
C GLN A 116 -30.38 -10.59 21.96
N GLU A 117 -31.51 -10.50 21.26
CA GLU A 117 -32.05 -11.62 20.46
C GLU A 117 -31.07 -12.04 19.36
N ALA A 118 -30.52 -11.09 18.60
CA ALA A 118 -29.50 -11.38 17.60
C ALA A 118 -28.25 -12.02 18.23
N ARG A 119 -27.83 -11.55 19.41
CA ARG A 119 -26.69 -12.12 20.13
C ARG A 119 -26.95 -13.57 20.56
N ASN A 120 -28.16 -13.90 20.99
CA ASN A 120 -28.53 -15.27 21.34
C ASN A 120 -28.39 -16.20 20.13
N ILE A 121 -28.89 -15.78 18.96
CA ILE A 121 -28.74 -16.53 17.70
C ILE A 121 -27.25 -16.75 17.37
N LEU A 122 -26.42 -15.71 17.52
CA LEU A 122 -24.98 -15.83 17.26
C LEU A 122 -24.27 -16.75 18.27
N ASN A 123 -24.71 -16.76 19.52
CA ASN A 123 -24.17 -17.67 20.54
C ASN A 123 -24.53 -19.13 20.23
N GLU A 124 -25.75 -19.40 19.78
CA GLU A 124 -26.18 -20.73 19.33
C GLU A 124 -25.35 -21.20 18.13
N ASP A 125 -25.23 -20.38 17.08
CA ASP A 125 -24.39 -20.68 15.91
C ASP A 125 -22.93 -20.94 16.32
N ARG A 126 -22.38 -20.11 17.22
CA ARG A 126 -21.03 -20.30 17.75
C ARG A 126 -20.87 -21.66 18.44
N GLN A 127 -21.84 -22.08 19.25
CA GLN A 127 -21.80 -23.39 19.91
C GLN A 127 -21.84 -24.54 18.90
N GLU A 128 -22.62 -24.42 17.82
CA GLU A 128 -22.63 -25.40 16.74
C GLU A 128 -21.27 -25.48 16.03
N LYS A 129 -20.65 -24.34 15.73
CA LYS A 129 -19.33 -24.31 15.08
C LYS A 129 -18.23 -24.85 16.00
N LEU A 130 -18.32 -24.62 17.31
CA LEU A 130 -17.42 -25.24 18.30
C LEU A 130 -17.57 -26.77 18.35
N LYS A 131 -18.80 -27.30 18.30
CA LYS A 131 -19.06 -28.74 18.21
C LYS A 131 -18.48 -29.33 16.91
N ALA A 132 -18.68 -28.64 15.78
CA ALA A 132 -18.11 -29.04 14.50
C ALA A 132 -16.57 -29.01 14.49
N LEU A 133 -15.97 -28.03 15.17
CA LEU A 133 -14.52 -27.93 15.32
C LEU A 133 -13.98 -29.11 16.13
N GLN A 134 -14.63 -29.46 17.25
CA GLN A 134 -14.25 -30.62 18.06
C GLN A 134 -14.35 -31.93 17.28
N SER A 135 -15.41 -32.12 16.49
CA SER A 135 -15.57 -33.32 15.66
C SER A 135 -14.55 -33.40 14.53
N ALA A 136 -14.20 -32.28 13.90
CA ALA A 136 -13.16 -32.20 12.89
C ALA A 136 -11.77 -32.52 13.49
N LEU A 137 -11.43 -31.96 14.66
CA LEU A 137 -10.19 -32.27 15.37
C LEU A 137 -10.13 -33.75 15.78
N ALA A 138 -11.23 -34.33 16.27
CA ALA A 138 -11.29 -35.75 16.57
C ALA A 138 -11.09 -36.60 15.31
N SER A 139 -11.61 -36.17 14.17
CA SER A 139 -11.43 -36.85 12.88
C SER A 139 -9.98 -36.77 12.40
N ILE A 140 -9.29 -35.64 12.59
CA ILE A 140 -7.86 -35.51 12.30
C ILE A 140 -7.05 -36.49 13.17
N LYS A 141 -7.27 -36.50 14.49
CA LYS A 141 -6.55 -37.39 15.41
C LYS A 141 -6.71 -38.87 15.02
N ARG A 142 -7.96 -39.31 14.78
CA ARG A 142 -8.25 -40.69 14.33
C ARG A 142 -7.52 -41.03 13.03
N LEU A 143 -7.50 -40.10 12.08
CA LEU A 143 -6.89 -40.33 10.77
C LEU A 143 -5.35 -40.28 10.83
N GLU A 144 -4.76 -39.50 11.74
CA GLU A 144 -3.32 -39.51 12.01
C GLU A 144 -2.88 -40.87 12.59
N GLU A 145 -3.64 -41.40 13.56
CA GLU A 145 -3.39 -42.70 14.22
C GLU A 145 -3.55 -43.91 13.29
N THR A 146 -4.46 -43.85 12.32
CA THR A 146 -4.70 -44.97 11.40
C THR A 146 -3.54 -45.11 10.40
N PRO A 147 -2.88 -46.28 10.27
CA PRO A 147 -1.76 -46.46 9.34
C PRO A 147 -2.23 -46.38 7.88
N ALA A 148 -1.33 -45.95 7.00
CA ALA A 148 -1.67 -45.69 5.58
C ALA A 148 -2.14 -46.94 4.83
N ASP A 149 -1.66 -48.12 5.23
CA ASP A 149 -1.95 -49.41 4.58
C ASP A 149 -3.42 -49.85 4.74
N GLN A 150 -4.08 -49.37 5.81
CA GLN A 150 -5.48 -49.68 6.08
C GLN A 150 -6.45 -48.76 5.30
N LEU A 151 -5.95 -47.71 4.64
CA LEU A 151 -6.77 -46.74 3.92
C LEU A 151 -6.82 -47.06 2.41
N PRO A 152 -8.01 -47.08 1.80
CA PRO A 152 -8.16 -47.34 0.37
C PRO A 152 -7.62 -46.17 -0.46
N GLY A 153 -6.37 -46.29 -0.94
CA GLY A 153 -5.65 -45.24 -1.67
C GLY A 153 -4.36 -44.77 -0.98
N GLY A 154 -3.93 -45.47 0.07
CA GLY A 154 -2.61 -45.33 0.68
C GLY A 154 -2.32 -43.94 1.25
N GLU A 155 -1.04 -43.61 1.31
CA GLU A 155 -0.53 -42.39 1.93
C GLU A 155 -1.01 -41.10 1.25
N ARG A 156 -1.15 -41.12 -0.08
CA ARG A 156 -1.61 -39.95 -0.85
C ARG A 156 -3.02 -39.52 -0.47
N LYS A 157 -3.97 -40.46 -0.34
CA LYS A 157 -5.33 -40.09 0.07
C LYS A 157 -5.39 -39.68 1.54
N LYS A 158 -4.57 -40.31 2.39
CA LYS A 158 -4.43 -39.90 3.81
C LYS A 158 -3.97 -38.45 3.90
N SER A 159 -2.89 -38.08 3.20
CA SER A 159 -2.34 -36.72 3.23
C SER A 159 -3.32 -35.69 2.67
N MET A 160 -3.98 -35.97 1.54
CA MET A 160 -5.02 -35.09 0.99
C MET A 160 -6.17 -34.85 1.98
N ARG A 161 -6.67 -35.92 2.61
CA ARG A 161 -7.76 -35.81 3.60
C ARG A 161 -7.33 -35.05 4.85
N LEU A 162 -6.10 -35.22 5.31
CA LEU A 162 -5.53 -34.41 6.40
C LEU A 162 -5.47 -32.93 6.02
N THR A 163 -5.00 -32.61 4.81
CA THR A 163 -4.92 -31.23 4.33
C THR A 163 -6.30 -30.58 4.31
N SER A 164 -7.30 -31.24 3.70
CA SER A 164 -8.68 -30.71 3.65
C SER A 164 -9.31 -30.56 5.04
N LEU A 165 -9.09 -31.50 5.96
CA LEU A 165 -9.59 -31.38 7.33
C LEU A 165 -8.90 -30.23 8.09
N ARG A 166 -7.60 -30.02 7.88
CA ARG A 166 -6.85 -28.91 8.49
C ARG A 166 -7.33 -27.56 7.96
N GLU A 167 -7.55 -27.44 6.65
CA GLU A 167 -8.14 -26.25 6.03
C GLU A 167 -9.53 -25.96 6.61
N TYR A 168 -10.40 -26.98 6.69
CA TYR A 168 -11.73 -26.84 7.29
C TYR A 168 -11.69 -26.40 8.76
N VAL A 169 -10.71 -26.90 9.54
CA VAL A 169 -10.51 -26.45 10.92
C VAL A 169 -10.10 -24.99 10.99
N GLU A 170 -9.22 -24.51 10.10
CA GLU A 170 -8.84 -23.09 10.05
C GLU A 170 -10.03 -22.20 9.66
N GLU A 171 -10.89 -22.64 8.73
CA GLU A 171 -12.13 -21.95 8.40
C GLU A 171 -13.08 -21.88 9.60
N LEU A 172 -13.31 -23.00 10.29
CA LEU A 172 -14.17 -23.05 11.48
C LEU A 172 -13.66 -22.12 12.59
N LYS A 173 -12.33 -22.06 12.82
CA LYS A 173 -11.73 -21.13 13.81
C LYS A 173 -12.09 -19.68 13.49
N VAL A 174 -12.15 -19.31 12.21
CA VAL A 174 -12.58 -17.97 11.79
C VAL A 174 -14.07 -17.79 12.03
N LEU A 175 -14.90 -18.74 11.58
CA LEU A 175 -16.37 -18.65 11.65
C LEU A 175 -16.91 -18.56 13.09
N VAL A 176 -16.23 -19.19 14.06
CA VAL A 176 -16.62 -19.15 15.48
C VAL A 176 -16.66 -17.72 16.05
N ASP A 177 -15.75 -16.84 15.62
CA ASP A 177 -15.59 -15.50 16.21
C ASP A 177 -15.84 -14.35 15.21
N ILE A 178 -16.06 -14.64 13.92
CA ILE A 178 -16.21 -13.59 12.87
C ILE A 178 -17.41 -12.67 13.12
N ASN A 179 -18.47 -13.21 13.71
CA ASN A 179 -19.71 -12.48 13.99
C ASN A 179 -19.72 -11.82 15.38
N ASP A 180 -18.66 -11.98 16.18
CA ASP A 180 -18.56 -11.34 17.48
C ASP A 180 -18.37 -9.81 17.31
N PRO A 181 -19.29 -8.98 17.83
CA PRO A 181 -19.19 -7.54 17.69
C PRO A 181 -17.97 -6.94 18.40
N VAL A 182 -17.48 -7.57 19.49
CA VAL A 182 -16.28 -7.11 20.20
C VAL A 182 -15.02 -7.38 19.39
N VAL A 183 -14.96 -8.51 18.69
CA VAL A 183 -13.85 -8.82 17.76
C VAL A 183 -13.82 -7.81 16.64
N LYS A 184 -14.97 -7.52 16.01
CA LYS A 184 -15.08 -6.48 14.98
C LYS A 184 -14.61 -5.12 15.49
N ARG A 185 -15.06 -4.70 16.68
CA ARG A 185 -14.63 -3.44 17.31
C ARG A 185 -13.12 -3.40 17.52
N LYS A 186 -12.53 -4.44 18.12
CA LYS A 186 -11.07 -4.54 18.35
C LYS A 186 -10.27 -4.46 17.05
N PHE A 187 -10.76 -5.11 15.99
CA PHE A 187 -10.16 -5.04 14.67
C PHE A 187 -10.21 -3.62 14.08
N GLU A 188 -11.38 -2.97 14.12
CA GLU A 188 -11.56 -1.61 13.61
C GLU A 188 -10.74 -0.57 14.38
N ASP A 189 -10.58 -0.75 15.70
CA ASP A 189 -9.74 0.07 16.56
C ASP A 189 -8.23 -0.17 16.35
N GLY A 190 -7.84 -1.22 15.61
CA GLY A 190 -6.44 -1.58 15.38
C GLY A 190 -5.75 -2.27 16.56
N LEU A 191 -6.54 -2.79 17.52
CA LEU A 191 -6.09 -3.53 18.71
C LEU A 191 -6.28 -5.05 18.56
N GLY A 192 -6.49 -5.51 17.33
CA GLY A 192 -6.61 -6.93 17.01
C GLY A 192 -5.28 -7.67 17.15
N ASP A 193 -5.33 -8.88 17.68
CA ASP A 193 -4.18 -9.76 17.82
C ASP A 193 -4.08 -10.68 16.59
N PHE A 194 -3.04 -10.52 15.79
CA PHE A 194 -2.88 -11.25 14.54
C PHE A 194 -2.41 -12.70 14.73
N ASP A 195 -2.13 -13.17 15.95
CA ASP A 195 -1.91 -14.60 16.16
C ASP A 195 -3.23 -15.37 15.95
N LYS A 196 -4.37 -14.76 16.29
CA LYS A 196 -5.69 -15.35 16.08
C LYS A 196 -6.10 -15.28 14.60
N PRO A 197 -6.59 -16.39 14.01
CA PRO A 197 -6.97 -16.45 12.59
C PRO A 197 -8.00 -15.39 12.17
N VAL A 198 -8.94 -15.04 13.07
CA VAL A 198 -10.06 -14.16 12.77
C VAL A 198 -9.58 -12.75 12.39
N TYR A 199 -8.63 -12.18 13.13
CA TYR A 199 -8.10 -10.85 12.83
C TYR A 199 -7.26 -10.84 11.54
N ARG A 200 -6.52 -11.92 11.26
CA ARG A 200 -5.80 -12.10 10.00
C ARG A 200 -6.76 -12.15 8.81
N HIS A 201 -7.82 -12.93 8.91
CA HIS A 201 -8.85 -13.04 7.88
C HIS A 201 -9.58 -11.70 7.65
N LEU A 202 -9.94 -10.97 8.72
CA LEU A 202 -10.55 -9.63 8.60
C LEU A 202 -9.60 -8.62 7.93
N ALA A 203 -8.30 -8.68 8.26
CA ALA A 203 -7.29 -7.85 7.62
C ALA A 203 -7.11 -8.19 6.15
N GLU A 204 -7.07 -9.48 5.81
CA GLU A 204 -6.98 -9.95 4.43
C GLU A 204 -8.20 -9.48 3.63
N LYS A 205 -9.42 -9.63 4.18
CA LYS A 205 -10.65 -9.15 3.55
C LYS A 205 -10.62 -7.64 3.31
N LYS A 206 -10.14 -6.86 4.27
CA LYS A 206 -9.98 -5.40 4.13
C LYS A 206 -8.94 -5.04 3.05
N TRP A 207 -7.82 -5.77 3.01
CA TRP A 207 -6.76 -5.57 2.04
C TRP A 207 -7.16 -5.96 0.61
N ARG A 208 -7.84 -7.10 0.43
CA ARG A 208 -8.40 -7.53 -0.86
C ARG A 208 -9.44 -6.55 -1.40
N GLY A 209 -10.13 -5.82 -0.52
CA GLY A 209 -11.15 -4.84 -0.89
C GLY A 209 -10.66 -3.71 -1.79
N TYR A 210 -9.70 -2.91 -1.33
CA TYR A 210 -9.17 -1.76 -2.09
C TYR A 210 -7.65 -1.77 -2.25
N PRO A 211 -6.84 -1.92 -1.18
CA PRO A 211 -5.38 -1.88 -1.29
C PRO A 211 -4.78 -2.84 -2.34
N LEU A 212 -5.21 -4.10 -2.36
CA LEU A 212 -4.73 -5.09 -3.35
C LEU A 212 -5.08 -4.67 -4.78
N ARG A 213 -6.29 -4.16 -5.02
CA ARG A 213 -6.72 -3.71 -6.35
C ARG A 213 -5.89 -2.53 -6.85
N LEU A 214 -5.53 -1.61 -5.95
CA LEU A 214 -4.64 -0.49 -6.27
C LEU A 214 -3.25 -1.01 -6.64
N ILE A 215 -2.70 -1.93 -5.85
CA ILE A 215 -1.39 -2.53 -6.14
C ILE A 215 -1.39 -3.28 -7.48
N GLN A 216 -2.39 -4.13 -7.73
CA GLN A 216 -2.55 -4.83 -9.01
C GLN A 216 -2.64 -3.85 -10.18
N GLN A 217 -3.45 -2.79 -10.05
CA GLN A 217 -3.51 -1.74 -11.07
C GLN A 217 -2.14 -1.10 -11.32
N ARG A 218 -1.32 -0.89 -10.28
CA ARG A 218 0.03 -0.30 -10.44
C ARG A 218 1.01 -1.28 -11.07
N ILE A 219 0.94 -2.57 -10.73
CA ILE A 219 1.74 -3.62 -11.36
C ILE A 219 1.49 -3.63 -12.86
N ASP A 220 0.22 -3.56 -13.28
CA ASP A 220 -0.17 -3.59 -14.68
C ASP A 220 0.13 -2.27 -15.40
N THR A 221 -0.31 -1.14 -14.86
CA THR A 221 -0.15 0.17 -15.54
C THR A 221 1.29 0.64 -15.62
N LEU A 222 2.15 0.19 -14.70
CA LEU A 222 3.58 0.49 -14.70
C LEU A 222 4.42 -0.68 -15.18
N ASN A 223 3.82 -1.65 -15.88
CA ASN A 223 4.48 -2.78 -16.57
C ASN A 223 5.49 -3.55 -15.70
N ILE A 224 5.27 -3.63 -14.39
CA ILE A 224 6.12 -4.43 -13.50
C ILE A 224 6.06 -5.90 -13.91
N VAL A 225 4.87 -6.33 -14.29
CA VAL A 225 4.65 -7.50 -15.15
C VAL A 225 4.41 -6.95 -16.56
N PRO A 226 5.18 -7.32 -17.59
CA PRO A 226 6.15 -8.42 -17.63
C PRO A 226 7.63 -8.01 -17.37
N ASP A 227 7.95 -6.73 -17.18
CA ASP A 227 9.34 -6.24 -17.25
C ASP A 227 10.27 -6.86 -16.19
N VAL A 228 9.77 -7.06 -14.96
CA VAL A 228 10.55 -7.57 -13.83
C VAL A 228 10.27 -9.05 -13.59
N LEU A 229 8.99 -9.43 -13.54
CA LEU A 229 8.54 -10.80 -13.35
C LEU A 229 7.48 -11.17 -14.41
N PRO A 230 7.47 -12.42 -14.90
CA PRO A 230 6.52 -12.84 -15.93
C PRO A 230 5.08 -12.96 -15.39
N LYS A 231 4.92 -13.34 -14.12
CA LYS A 231 3.65 -13.41 -13.40
C LYS A 231 3.92 -13.02 -11.95
N PHE A 232 3.04 -12.23 -11.37
CA PHE A 232 3.12 -11.87 -9.97
C PHE A 232 1.74 -11.51 -9.41
N GLU A 233 1.37 -12.18 -8.32
CA GLU A 233 0.13 -11.93 -7.57
C GLU A 233 0.50 -11.74 -6.10
N PRO A 234 0.38 -10.51 -5.56
CA PRO A 234 0.72 -10.26 -4.16
C PRO A 234 -0.18 -11.08 -3.22
N THR A 235 0.40 -11.60 -2.14
CA THR A 235 -0.27 -12.33 -1.05
C THR A 235 -0.08 -11.66 0.31
N ALA A 236 0.79 -10.64 0.41
CA ALA A 236 1.01 -9.84 1.61
C ALA A 236 0.86 -8.33 1.30
N ASP A 237 0.34 -7.57 2.27
CA ASP A 237 0.28 -6.11 2.14
C ASP A 237 1.66 -5.51 2.45
N VAL A 238 2.12 -4.60 1.61
CA VAL A 238 3.37 -3.87 1.81
C VAL A 238 3.09 -2.39 1.72
N GLN A 239 3.16 -1.70 2.85
CA GLN A 239 3.03 -0.26 2.93
C GLN A 239 4.40 0.37 3.18
N MET A 240 4.67 1.48 2.51
CA MET A 240 5.98 2.11 2.55
C MET A 240 5.87 3.51 3.18
N TYR A 241 6.83 3.82 4.04
CA TYR A 241 6.91 5.09 4.73
C TYR A 241 8.31 5.67 4.59
N PHE A 242 8.40 6.89 4.07
CA PHE A 242 9.61 7.69 4.19
C PHE A 242 9.44 8.66 5.35
N ARG A 243 10.37 8.61 6.32
CA ARG A 243 10.28 9.36 7.58
C ARG A 243 8.97 9.03 8.30
N ARG A 244 8.01 9.98 8.34
CA ARG A 244 6.67 9.80 8.97
C ARG A 244 5.53 9.71 7.97
N ASN A 245 5.81 9.90 6.68
CA ASN A 245 4.79 10.01 5.64
C ASN A 245 4.59 8.66 4.97
N LYS A 246 3.33 8.23 4.88
CA LYS A 246 2.94 7.08 4.06
C LYS A 246 3.03 7.50 2.60
N VAL A 247 3.70 6.68 1.79
CA VAL A 247 3.80 6.88 0.34
C VAL A 247 2.74 6.04 -0.35
N GLU A 248 2.05 6.65 -1.31
CA GLU A 248 1.09 5.92 -2.13
C GLU A 248 1.81 5.14 -3.25
N PRO A 249 1.34 3.93 -3.61
CA PRO A 249 2.03 3.11 -4.61
C PRO A 249 2.13 3.80 -5.98
N GLY A 250 3.36 3.96 -6.45
CA GLY A 250 3.71 4.65 -7.69
C GLY A 250 3.80 6.17 -7.56
N GLU A 251 3.75 6.76 -6.37
CA GLU A 251 3.97 8.19 -6.19
C GLU A 251 5.38 8.63 -6.65
N ILE A 252 5.51 9.82 -7.24
CA ILE A 252 6.81 10.40 -7.58
C ILE A 252 7.33 11.13 -6.33
N LEU A 253 8.52 10.76 -5.86
CA LEU A 253 9.12 11.33 -4.66
C LEU A 253 10.35 12.17 -4.99
N ASP A 254 10.55 13.24 -4.21
CA ASP A 254 11.76 14.06 -4.21
C ASP A 254 12.96 13.24 -3.71
N SER A 255 14.10 13.39 -4.37
CA SER A 255 15.39 12.77 -4.05
C SER A 255 15.80 12.98 -2.58
N ARG A 256 15.47 14.14 -2.01
CA ARG A 256 15.76 14.48 -0.60
C ARG A 256 14.92 13.67 0.40
N VAL A 257 13.74 13.20 -0.04
CA VAL A 257 12.86 12.35 0.78
C VAL A 257 13.38 10.91 0.78
N THR A 258 13.85 10.44 -0.38
CA THR A 258 14.32 9.07 -0.62
C THR A 258 15.80 8.86 -0.35
N GLU A 259 16.52 9.91 0.09
CA GLU A 259 17.92 9.85 0.53
C GLU A 259 18.13 8.81 1.64
N ASN A 260 17.20 8.73 2.60
CA ASN A 260 17.25 7.76 3.69
C ASN A 260 16.37 6.54 3.40
N PRO A 261 16.75 5.34 3.89
CA PRO A 261 15.99 4.12 3.66
C PRO A 261 14.57 4.22 4.25
N PRO A 262 13.56 3.66 3.56
CA PRO A 262 12.19 3.68 4.04
C PRO A 262 11.98 2.69 5.20
N ARG A 263 10.85 2.87 5.90
CA ARG A 263 10.26 1.85 6.76
C ARG A 263 9.15 1.15 5.98
N LEU A 264 9.21 -0.16 5.92
CA LEU A 264 8.15 -0.99 5.38
C LEU A 264 7.23 -1.44 6.52
N LYS A 265 5.94 -1.51 6.24
CA LYS A 265 4.97 -2.21 7.07
C LYS A 265 4.44 -3.38 6.24
N VAL A 266 4.86 -4.58 6.59
CA VAL A 266 4.51 -5.81 5.89
C VAL A 266 3.48 -6.57 6.71
N GLN A 267 2.27 -6.75 6.19
CA GLN A 267 1.24 -7.57 6.81
C GLN A 267 1.14 -8.90 6.06
N VAL A 268 1.39 -9.98 6.79
CA VAL A 268 1.13 -11.34 6.33
C VAL A 268 -0.20 -11.83 6.92
N PHE A 269 -0.97 -12.59 6.15
CA PHE A 269 -2.27 -13.12 6.58
C PHE A 269 -2.21 -14.60 7.01
N ASN A 270 -1.10 -15.28 6.71
CA ASN A 270 -0.85 -16.66 7.11
C ASN A 270 -0.21 -16.73 8.50
N ALA A 271 -0.43 -17.85 9.20
CA ALA A 271 0.16 -18.07 10.52
C ALA A 271 1.68 -18.32 10.45
N GLY A 272 2.35 -18.14 11.58
CA GLY A 272 3.75 -18.53 11.76
C GLY A 272 4.75 -17.46 11.35
N GLU A 273 5.93 -17.58 11.94
CA GLU A 273 7.10 -16.77 11.62
C GLU A 273 7.77 -17.30 10.35
N ARG A 274 8.29 -16.38 9.54
CA ARG A 274 8.99 -16.71 8.30
C ARG A 274 10.13 -15.74 8.07
N LEU A 275 11.12 -16.18 7.32
CA LEU A 275 12.20 -15.33 6.87
C LEU A 275 11.86 -14.77 5.48
N VAL A 276 12.10 -13.48 5.30
CA VAL A 276 11.94 -12.81 4.01
C VAL A 276 13.22 -12.13 3.57
N SER A 277 13.32 -11.97 2.25
CA SER A 277 14.30 -11.11 1.59
C SER A 277 13.58 -9.89 1.04
N VAL A 278 14.14 -8.71 1.29
CA VAL A 278 13.64 -7.43 0.75
C VAL A 278 14.60 -6.94 -0.31
N VAL A 279 14.06 -6.68 -1.50
CA VAL A 279 14.80 -6.18 -2.66
C VAL A 279 14.21 -4.84 -3.07
N VAL A 280 15.05 -3.82 -3.21
CA VAL A 280 14.67 -2.57 -3.90
C VAL A 280 15.50 -2.46 -5.16
N MET A 281 14.83 -2.35 -6.30
CA MET A 281 15.48 -2.26 -7.60
C MET A 281 14.92 -1.12 -8.44
N ASP A 282 15.80 -0.46 -9.16
CA ASP A 282 15.47 0.44 -10.26
C ASP A 282 15.46 -0.38 -11.56
N SER A 283 14.41 -0.21 -12.36
CA SER A 283 14.23 -0.95 -13.62
C SER A 283 14.49 -0.10 -14.87
N ASP A 284 14.73 1.20 -14.71
CA ASP A 284 14.75 2.16 -15.81
C ASP A 284 16.07 2.94 -15.87
N VAL A 285 17.19 2.30 -15.50
CA VAL A 285 18.51 2.93 -15.57
C VAL A 285 18.92 3.06 -17.04
N PRO A 286 19.13 4.27 -17.58
CA PRO A 286 19.46 4.43 -19.00
C PRO A 286 20.89 3.93 -19.30
N ASN A 287 21.03 3.04 -20.28
CA ASN A 287 22.31 2.69 -20.90
C ASN A 287 22.38 3.30 -22.31
N ALA A 288 23.19 4.37 -22.43
CA ALA A 288 23.36 5.10 -23.68
C ALA A 288 24.11 4.32 -24.77
N GLU A 289 24.98 3.38 -24.38
CA GLU A 289 25.81 2.60 -25.30
C GLU A 289 24.97 1.58 -26.07
N ASN A 290 24.03 0.93 -25.36
CA ASN A 290 23.16 -0.11 -25.90
C ASN A 290 21.78 0.41 -26.35
N ASP A 291 21.50 1.71 -26.23
CA ASP A 291 20.18 2.34 -26.49
C ASP A 291 19.04 1.59 -25.78
N SER A 292 19.28 1.20 -24.52
CA SER A 292 18.39 0.34 -23.73
C SER A 292 18.33 0.77 -22.26
N PHE A 293 17.46 0.13 -21.48
CA PHE A 293 17.41 0.28 -20.03
C PHE A 293 18.05 -0.93 -19.34
N GLU A 294 18.72 -0.66 -18.22
CA GLU A 294 19.29 -1.64 -17.31
C GLU A 294 18.62 -1.57 -15.94
N ARG A 295 18.95 -2.57 -15.13
CA ARG A 295 18.40 -2.72 -13.78
C ARG A 295 19.51 -2.53 -12.76
N ARG A 296 19.18 -1.85 -11.67
CA ARG A 296 20.12 -1.61 -10.56
C ARG A 296 19.49 -1.98 -9.24
N CYS A 297 20.23 -2.73 -8.42
CA CYS A 297 19.83 -3.01 -7.05
C CYS A 297 20.19 -1.81 -6.15
N HIS A 298 19.17 -1.19 -5.56
CA HIS A 298 19.33 -0.11 -4.58
C HIS A 298 19.45 -0.63 -3.15
N TYR A 299 18.85 -1.80 -2.86
CA TYR A 299 18.89 -2.39 -1.54
C TYR A 299 18.59 -3.89 -1.61
N LEU A 300 19.31 -4.67 -0.81
CA LEU A 300 19.07 -6.10 -0.64
C LEU A 300 19.33 -6.49 0.80
N ALA A 301 18.33 -7.06 1.45
CA ALA A 301 18.47 -7.75 2.72
C ALA A 301 17.83 -9.14 2.65
N ALA A 302 18.43 -10.09 3.35
CA ALA A 302 17.96 -11.46 3.47
C ALA A 302 17.77 -11.83 4.95
N ASN A 303 17.10 -12.95 5.22
CA ASN A 303 16.94 -13.53 6.56
C ASN A 303 16.27 -12.57 7.56
N VAL A 304 15.32 -11.76 7.06
CA VAL A 304 14.57 -10.83 7.89
C VAL A 304 13.36 -11.57 8.47
N PRO A 305 13.26 -11.75 9.79
CA PRO A 305 12.10 -12.41 10.38
C PRO A 305 10.88 -11.48 10.30
N ILE A 306 9.76 -12.03 9.85
CA ILE A 306 8.45 -11.38 9.92
C ILE A 306 7.42 -12.33 10.50
N SER A 307 6.48 -11.76 11.23
CA SER A 307 5.32 -12.46 11.78
C SER A 307 4.07 -11.60 11.58
N PRO A 308 2.86 -12.18 11.67
CA PRO A 308 1.61 -11.42 11.53
C PRO A 308 1.47 -10.28 12.54
N ASN A 309 2.05 -10.44 13.73
CA ASN A 309 2.10 -9.46 14.81
C ASN A 309 3.27 -8.46 14.66
N GLN A 310 4.41 -8.88 14.09
CA GLN A 310 5.55 -8.02 13.82
C GLN A 310 5.54 -7.50 12.39
N GLN A 311 4.80 -6.41 12.17
CA GLN A 311 4.57 -5.85 10.83
C GLN A 311 5.60 -4.78 10.43
N SER A 312 6.24 -4.13 11.40
CA SER A 312 7.13 -2.99 11.13
C SER A 312 8.55 -3.45 10.81
N LEU A 313 9.01 -3.12 9.61
CA LEU A 313 10.35 -3.41 9.12
C LEU A 313 11.08 -2.12 8.67
N PRO A 314 11.79 -1.44 9.58
CA PRO A 314 12.64 -0.32 9.22
C PRO A 314 13.94 -0.81 8.55
N LEU A 315 14.13 -0.47 7.27
CA LEU A 315 15.30 -0.94 6.50
C LEU A 315 16.64 -0.37 7.04
N SER A 316 16.60 0.72 7.81
CA SER A 316 17.77 1.29 8.50
C SER A 316 18.28 0.46 9.69
N GLN A 317 17.43 -0.39 10.27
CA GLN A 317 17.75 -1.14 11.51
C GLN A 317 18.02 -2.63 11.26
N VAL A 318 18.12 -3.04 9.99
CA VAL A 318 18.48 -4.40 9.61
C VAL A 318 19.92 -4.70 10.03
N ASN A 319 20.18 -5.92 10.51
CA ASN A 319 21.52 -6.31 10.96
C ASN A 319 22.51 -6.31 9.78
N ARG A 320 23.59 -5.53 9.91
CA ARG A 320 24.57 -5.32 8.83
C ARG A 320 25.39 -6.57 8.48
N GLU A 321 25.60 -7.44 9.46
CA GLU A 321 26.46 -8.61 9.32
C GLU A 321 25.66 -9.81 8.82
N SER A 322 24.50 -10.08 9.44
CA SER A 322 23.72 -11.30 9.22
C SER A 322 22.55 -11.17 8.24
N GLN A 323 22.15 -9.96 7.86
CA GLN A 323 20.95 -9.73 7.03
C GLN A 323 21.21 -8.82 5.83
N LEU A 324 21.99 -7.75 6.00
CA LEU A 324 22.24 -6.77 4.95
C LEU A 324 23.21 -7.31 3.90
N VAL A 325 22.78 -7.33 2.64
CA VAL A 325 23.63 -7.72 1.50
C VAL A 325 24.08 -6.48 0.75
N VAL A 326 23.14 -5.65 0.29
CA VAL A 326 23.41 -4.41 -0.44
C VAL A 326 22.83 -3.24 0.36
N PRO A 327 23.68 -2.31 0.86
CA PRO A 327 23.20 -1.16 1.64
C PRO A 327 22.38 -0.21 0.78
N TRP A 328 21.51 0.58 1.43
CA TRP A 328 20.62 1.51 0.76
C TRP A 328 21.39 2.49 -0.14
N LEU A 329 21.01 2.52 -1.41
CA LEU A 329 21.34 3.57 -2.36
C LEU A 329 20.16 4.53 -2.46
N PRO A 330 20.35 5.84 -2.22
CA PRO A 330 19.34 6.84 -2.55
C PRO A 330 18.81 6.64 -3.97
N ALA A 331 17.51 6.83 -4.15
CA ALA A 331 16.94 6.80 -5.49
C ALA A 331 17.27 8.09 -6.23
N PHE A 332 17.73 7.97 -7.47
CA PHE A 332 18.09 9.10 -8.33
C PHE A 332 17.79 8.77 -9.78
N SER A 333 17.56 9.81 -10.57
CA SER A 333 17.42 9.73 -12.03
C SER A 333 18.29 10.82 -12.65
N GLN A 334 18.85 10.59 -13.83
CA GLN A 334 19.69 11.59 -14.51
C GLN A 334 18.83 12.63 -15.22
N LYS A 335 19.38 13.83 -15.45
CA LYS A 335 18.62 14.93 -16.06
C LYS A 335 18.18 14.56 -17.47
N GLY A 336 16.90 14.75 -17.76
CA GLY A 336 16.32 14.46 -19.09
C GLY A 336 15.99 12.98 -19.35
N ALA A 337 16.35 12.06 -18.44
CA ALA A 337 15.80 10.72 -18.43
C ALA A 337 14.31 10.75 -18.04
N PRO A 338 13.50 9.74 -18.43
CA PRO A 338 12.15 9.58 -17.91
C PRO A 338 12.17 9.31 -16.40
N TYR A 339 10.99 9.18 -15.79
CA TYR A 339 10.93 8.72 -14.39
C TYR A 339 11.49 7.31 -14.26
N HIS A 340 12.13 7.02 -13.13
CA HIS A 340 12.63 5.70 -12.79
C HIS A 340 11.66 4.99 -11.85
N ARG A 341 11.33 3.72 -12.12
CA ARG A 341 10.47 2.88 -11.28
C ARG A 341 11.31 2.16 -10.22
N LEU A 342 11.18 2.59 -8.96
CA LEU A 342 11.81 1.94 -7.82
C LEU A 342 10.83 0.93 -7.22
N SER A 343 11.07 -0.34 -7.57
CA SER A 343 10.24 -1.47 -7.19
C SER A 343 10.76 -2.10 -5.90
N VAL A 344 9.89 -2.25 -4.91
CA VAL A 344 10.18 -2.88 -3.62
C VAL A 344 9.48 -4.24 -3.58
N PHE A 345 10.26 -5.32 -3.60
CA PHE A 345 9.76 -6.68 -3.50
C PHE A 345 10.09 -7.28 -2.14
N VAL A 346 9.12 -8.01 -1.59
CA VAL A 346 9.29 -8.87 -0.43
C VAL A 346 9.14 -10.31 -0.89
N LEU A 347 10.19 -11.11 -0.73
CA LEU A 347 10.23 -12.50 -1.13
C LEU A 347 10.36 -13.40 0.10
N GLU A 348 9.49 -14.39 0.19
CA GLU A 348 9.50 -15.42 1.22
C GLU A 348 10.57 -16.47 0.91
N GLN A 349 11.38 -16.80 1.93
CA GLN A 349 12.33 -17.91 1.92
C GLN A 349 11.61 -19.20 2.30
N LYS A 350 12.18 -20.36 1.94
CA LYS A 350 11.61 -21.63 2.36
C LYS A 350 11.67 -21.77 3.90
N PRO A 351 10.67 -22.41 4.53
CA PRO A 351 10.66 -22.60 5.97
C PRO A 351 11.93 -23.31 6.46
N GLY A 352 12.60 -22.74 7.46
CA GLY A 352 13.82 -23.30 8.07
C GLY A 352 15.10 -23.12 7.24
N GLU A 353 15.04 -22.48 6.08
CA GLU A 353 16.21 -22.23 5.23
C GLU A 353 16.70 -20.78 5.41
N THR A 354 17.96 -20.62 5.78
CA THR A 354 18.62 -19.30 5.86
C THR A 354 19.56 -19.13 4.67
N LEU A 355 19.55 -17.95 4.05
CA LEU A 355 20.47 -17.64 2.97
C LEU A 355 21.85 -17.26 3.51
N ASP A 356 22.90 -17.68 2.82
CA ASP A 356 24.28 -17.30 3.13
C ASP A 356 24.56 -15.87 2.65
N VAL A 357 24.60 -14.93 3.59
CA VAL A 357 24.79 -13.50 3.31
C VAL A 357 26.17 -13.19 2.75
N ALA A 358 27.21 -13.96 3.08
CA ALA A 358 28.55 -13.73 2.54
C ALA A 358 28.58 -14.03 1.03
N LYS A 359 28.03 -15.17 0.63
CA LYS A 359 27.87 -15.53 -0.79
C LYS A 359 26.98 -14.53 -1.54
N LEU A 360 25.91 -14.05 -0.90
CA LEU A 360 25.05 -13.03 -1.50
C LEU A 360 25.79 -11.71 -1.73
N LYS A 361 26.65 -11.30 -0.79
CA LYS A 361 27.48 -10.08 -0.94
C LYS A 361 28.41 -10.22 -2.14
N GLU A 362 29.11 -11.35 -2.25
CA GLU A 362 29.99 -11.63 -3.39
C GLU A 362 29.24 -11.59 -4.73
N LEU A 363 28.07 -12.23 -4.81
CA LEU A 363 27.28 -12.30 -6.04
C LEU A 363 26.67 -10.96 -6.48
N TYR A 364 26.32 -10.08 -5.53
CA TYR A 364 25.53 -8.88 -5.79
C TYR A 364 26.26 -7.57 -5.46
N THR A 365 27.59 -7.60 -5.32
CA THR A 365 28.41 -6.41 -5.07
C THR A 365 28.26 -5.35 -6.17
N ALA A 366 28.17 -5.77 -7.43
CA ALA A 366 28.20 -4.86 -8.59
C ALA A 366 26.95 -3.99 -8.77
N ARG A 367 25.83 -4.29 -8.08
CA ARG A 367 24.51 -3.60 -8.13
C ARG A 367 23.82 -3.51 -9.50
N ASP A 368 24.55 -3.10 -10.53
CA ASP A 368 24.11 -2.97 -11.92
C ASP A 368 23.93 -4.36 -12.57
N GLY A 369 23.04 -4.43 -13.56
CA GLY A 369 22.66 -5.69 -14.21
C GLY A 369 21.83 -6.64 -13.33
N PHE A 370 21.29 -6.17 -12.21
CA PHE A 370 20.56 -7.02 -11.27
C PHE A 370 19.28 -7.62 -11.88
N SER A 371 19.12 -8.94 -11.77
CA SER A 371 17.95 -9.67 -12.25
C SER A 371 17.19 -10.31 -11.09
N LEU A 372 16.00 -9.78 -10.79
CA LEU A 372 15.13 -10.34 -9.74
C LEU A 372 14.70 -11.77 -10.07
N LYS A 373 14.40 -12.05 -11.35
CA LYS A 373 14.06 -13.40 -11.81
C LYS A 373 15.18 -14.40 -11.48
N SER A 374 16.43 -14.04 -11.80
CA SER A 374 17.59 -14.89 -11.54
C SER A 374 17.84 -15.06 -10.04
N TYR A 375 17.66 -14.00 -9.24
CA TYR A 375 17.75 -14.08 -7.78
C TYR A 375 16.69 -15.04 -7.20
N ARG A 376 15.44 -14.87 -7.62
CA ARG A 376 14.32 -15.73 -7.22
C ARG A 376 14.59 -17.20 -7.54
N ASP A 377 15.01 -17.49 -8.78
CA ASP A 377 15.19 -18.86 -9.25
C ASP A 377 16.41 -19.54 -8.59
N LYS A 378 17.52 -18.81 -8.37
CA LYS A 378 18.73 -19.34 -7.70
C LYS A 378 18.50 -19.74 -6.25
N PHE A 379 17.68 -18.97 -5.53
CA PHE A 379 17.44 -19.17 -4.09
C PHE A 379 16.03 -19.72 -3.81
N ALA A 380 15.32 -20.17 -4.84
CA ALA A 380 13.97 -20.72 -4.77
C ALA A 380 12.98 -19.88 -3.92
N LEU A 381 13.02 -18.56 -4.12
CA LEU A 381 12.24 -17.60 -3.34
C LEU A 381 10.84 -17.40 -3.92
N ASN A 382 9.86 -17.10 -3.07
CA ASN A 382 8.51 -16.80 -3.50
C ASN A 382 8.19 -15.30 -3.32
N PRO A 383 7.96 -14.51 -4.39
CA PRO A 383 7.57 -13.12 -4.23
C PRO A 383 6.15 -13.03 -3.65
N ILE A 384 6.02 -12.44 -2.45
CA ILE A 384 4.73 -12.34 -1.72
C ILE A 384 4.20 -10.92 -1.60
N GLY A 385 5.08 -9.92 -1.58
CA GLY A 385 4.72 -8.54 -1.30
C GLY A 385 5.37 -7.58 -2.28
N PHE A 386 4.68 -6.47 -2.56
CA PHE A 386 5.16 -5.46 -3.50
C PHE A 386 4.64 -4.07 -3.15
N ASN A 387 5.51 -3.08 -3.30
CA ASN A 387 5.17 -1.67 -3.38
C ASN A 387 6.16 -0.99 -4.32
N MET A 388 5.91 0.24 -4.73
CA MET A 388 6.83 1.01 -5.55
C MET A 388 6.66 2.50 -5.37
N PHE A 389 7.69 3.24 -5.74
CA PHE A 389 7.64 4.67 -5.96
C PHE A 389 8.42 5.00 -7.22
N ARG A 390 8.29 6.24 -7.68
CA ARG A 390 9.02 6.74 -8.85
C ARG A 390 9.92 7.89 -8.44
N THR A 391 11.00 8.08 -9.17
CA THR A 391 11.87 9.24 -9.01
C THR A 391 12.15 9.90 -10.35
N VAL A 392 12.40 11.20 -10.33
CA VAL A 392 12.76 12.01 -11.50
C VAL A 392 13.92 12.91 -11.09
N TRP A 393 14.63 13.48 -12.08
CA TRP A 393 15.57 14.55 -11.80
C TRP A 393 14.83 15.75 -11.19
N ASP A 394 15.28 16.18 -10.01
CA ASP A 394 14.80 17.36 -9.29
C ASP A 394 15.95 18.28 -8.89
N GLU A 395 15.64 19.36 -8.16
CA GLU A 395 16.62 20.33 -7.68
C GLU A 395 17.59 19.74 -6.63
N GLY A 396 17.18 18.70 -5.89
CA GLY A 396 17.98 18.08 -4.84
C GLY A 396 18.88 16.94 -5.33
N THR A 397 18.63 16.44 -6.53
CA THR A 397 19.24 15.21 -7.04
C THR A 397 20.76 15.33 -7.12
N ALA A 398 21.28 16.44 -7.64
CA ALA A 398 22.72 16.68 -7.73
C ALA A 398 23.40 16.67 -6.35
N ASP A 399 22.79 17.32 -5.34
CA ASP A 399 23.34 17.36 -3.98
C ASP A 399 23.34 15.98 -3.33
N VAL A 400 22.25 15.21 -3.49
CA VAL A 400 22.15 13.84 -2.97
C VAL A 400 23.19 12.94 -3.63
N MET A 401 23.36 13.04 -4.95
CA MET A 401 24.41 12.29 -5.66
C MET A 401 25.80 12.65 -5.15
N ASN A 402 26.08 13.94 -4.92
CA ASN A 402 27.37 14.38 -4.39
C ASN A 402 27.65 13.87 -2.97
N ARG A 403 26.66 13.92 -2.06
CA ARG A 403 26.82 13.42 -0.67
C ARG A 403 27.11 11.92 -0.59
N HIS A 404 26.60 11.15 -1.55
CA HIS A 404 26.74 9.69 -1.61
C HIS A 404 27.75 9.22 -2.67
N ASN A 405 28.57 10.14 -3.21
CA ASN A 405 29.59 9.86 -4.23
C ASN A 405 29.06 9.11 -5.47
N ILE A 406 27.86 9.46 -5.92
CA ILE A 406 27.20 8.84 -7.07
C ILE A 406 27.59 9.62 -8.35
N PRO A 407 28.18 8.98 -9.36
CA PRO A 407 28.57 9.64 -10.60
C PRO A 407 27.36 9.93 -11.51
N GLY A 408 27.54 10.86 -12.46
CA GLY A 408 26.57 11.11 -13.54
C GLY A 408 25.59 12.28 -13.30
N ALA A 409 25.77 13.06 -12.23
CA ALA A 409 24.96 14.27 -11.99
C ALA A 409 25.15 15.36 -13.07
N ASN A 410 26.28 15.33 -13.78
CA ASN A 410 26.65 16.24 -14.86
C ASN A 410 26.19 15.76 -16.25
N ILE A 411 25.49 14.63 -16.34
CA ILE A 411 25.01 14.05 -17.59
C ILE A 411 23.55 14.49 -17.84
N GLU A 412 23.24 14.90 -19.07
CA GLU A 412 21.89 15.25 -19.50
C GLU A 412 21.51 14.46 -20.75
N PHE A 413 20.41 13.71 -20.66
CA PHE A 413 19.80 13.02 -21.79
C PHE A 413 18.89 13.97 -22.57
N LYS A 414 18.97 13.88 -23.89
CA LYS A 414 18.08 14.60 -24.82
C LYS A 414 17.39 13.62 -25.73
N LEU A 415 16.18 13.99 -26.15
CA LEU A 415 15.41 13.19 -27.10
C LEU A 415 16.21 13.00 -28.40
N LYS A 416 16.32 11.74 -28.84
CA LYS A 416 16.91 11.36 -30.12
C LYS A 416 16.09 11.99 -31.25
N ARG A 417 16.70 12.91 -32.01
CA ARG A 417 16.04 13.54 -33.15
C ARG A 417 15.99 12.54 -34.31
N VAL A 418 14.78 12.13 -34.68
CA VAL A 418 14.56 11.32 -35.88
C VAL A 418 14.36 12.26 -37.06
N TYR A 419 15.35 12.32 -37.94
CA TYR A 419 15.27 13.12 -39.16
C TYR A 419 14.41 12.41 -40.21
N SER A 420 13.79 13.20 -41.09
CA SER A 420 13.01 12.66 -42.21
C SER A 420 13.91 11.82 -43.12
N LEU A 421 13.57 10.54 -43.31
CA LEU A 421 14.21 9.66 -44.29
C LEU A 421 13.89 10.04 -45.74
N LYS A 422 12.91 10.92 -45.96
CA LYS A 422 12.64 11.47 -47.30
C LYS A 422 13.82 12.34 -47.70
N GLY A 423 14.55 11.89 -48.71
CA GLY A 423 15.62 12.68 -49.32
C GLY A 423 15.11 14.01 -49.90
N ASP A 424 16.05 14.90 -50.20
CA ASP A 424 15.75 16.22 -50.71
C ASP A 424 15.05 16.14 -52.06
N LYS A 425 13.76 16.48 -52.08
CA LYS A 425 12.99 16.60 -53.31
C LYS A 425 13.08 18.03 -53.82
N LYS A 426 13.32 18.18 -55.14
CA LYS A 426 13.14 19.47 -55.80
C LYS A 426 11.74 19.97 -55.50
N LEU A 427 11.66 21.18 -54.95
CA LEU A 427 10.40 21.84 -54.67
C LEU A 427 9.59 21.96 -55.97
N ARG A 428 8.31 21.58 -55.91
CA ARG A 428 7.37 21.59 -57.04
C ARG A 428 6.38 22.74 -56.85
N GLY A 429 5.97 23.36 -57.94
CA GLY A 429 5.08 24.54 -57.93
C GLY A 429 5.48 25.51 -59.03
N TRP A 430 4.51 26.24 -59.58
CA TRP A 430 4.75 27.19 -60.67
C TRP A 430 5.68 28.33 -60.22
N GLU A 431 5.46 28.80 -59.01
CA GLU A 431 6.20 29.86 -58.34
C GLU A 431 7.61 29.39 -58.02
N ILE A 432 7.75 28.18 -57.46
CA ILE A 432 9.04 27.65 -57.01
C ILE A 432 9.99 27.37 -58.19
N LYS A 433 9.45 26.89 -59.32
CA LYS A 433 10.24 26.70 -60.55
C LYS A 433 10.79 28.02 -61.13
N ARG A 434 10.16 29.17 -60.81
CA ARG A 434 10.45 30.50 -61.38
C ARG A 434 11.06 31.48 -60.39
N GLN A 435 11.71 30.96 -59.36
CA GLN A 435 12.42 31.75 -58.37
C GLN A 435 13.85 32.15 -58.78
N LYS A 436 14.43 31.48 -59.79
CA LYS A 436 15.80 31.76 -60.28
C LYS A 436 15.90 33.12 -61.00
N PRO A 437 17.11 33.73 -61.09
CA PRO A 437 17.34 35.00 -61.80
C PRO A 437 16.89 35.02 -63.26
N LYS A 438 16.85 33.87 -63.93
CA LYS A 438 16.28 33.72 -65.29
C LYS A 438 14.85 34.28 -65.41
N TYR A 439 14.08 34.32 -64.33
CA TYR A 439 12.68 34.75 -64.32
C TYR A 439 12.47 36.06 -63.54
N LYS A 440 13.46 36.96 -63.54
CA LYS A 440 13.44 38.22 -62.76
C LYS A 440 12.19 39.07 -63.01
N SER A 441 11.69 39.10 -64.25
CA SER A 441 10.44 39.80 -64.61
C SER A 441 9.18 39.26 -63.91
N LEU A 442 9.21 37.99 -63.49
CA LEU A 442 8.10 37.30 -62.81
C LEU A 442 8.23 37.30 -61.30
N TRP A 443 9.30 37.88 -60.73
CA TRP A 443 9.56 37.86 -59.28
C TRP A 443 8.49 38.54 -58.44
N LYS A 444 7.70 39.46 -59.02
CA LYS A 444 6.51 40.02 -58.36
C LYS A 444 5.48 38.95 -57.94
N TYR A 445 5.43 37.81 -58.64
CA TYR A 445 4.51 36.71 -58.36
C TYR A 445 5.16 35.54 -57.60
N THR A 446 6.50 35.45 -57.60
CA THR A 446 7.21 34.26 -57.10
C THR A 446 8.03 34.50 -55.83
N HIS A 447 8.28 35.76 -55.46
CA HIS A 447 8.98 36.16 -54.23
C HIS A 447 8.03 36.79 -53.21
N ARG A 448 8.37 36.65 -51.92
CA ARG A 448 7.58 37.16 -50.78
C ARG A 448 6.14 36.64 -50.71
N VAL A 449 5.86 35.50 -51.35
CA VAL A 449 4.57 34.81 -51.25
C VAL A 449 4.43 34.18 -49.85
N ARG A 450 3.31 34.45 -49.17
CA ARG A 450 3.03 33.91 -47.84
C ARG A 450 2.93 32.39 -47.91
N GLY A 451 3.73 31.69 -47.10
CA GLY A 451 3.74 30.22 -47.04
C GLY A 451 4.65 29.53 -48.06
N LEU A 452 5.32 30.27 -48.95
CA LEU A 452 6.35 29.69 -49.83
C LEU A 452 7.76 29.93 -49.28
N PRO A 453 8.66 28.94 -49.38
CA PRO A 453 10.05 29.11 -49.01
C PRO A 453 10.70 30.14 -49.94
N ARG A 454 11.48 31.08 -49.35
CA ARG A 454 12.28 32.03 -50.11
C ARG A 454 13.40 31.28 -50.84
N TYR A 455 13.64 31.67 -52.09
CA TYR A 455 14.80 31.21 -52.84
C TYR A 455 16.08 31.65 -52.13
N LYS A 456 16.74 30.72 -51.45
CA LYS A 456 18.12 30.88 -51.02
C LYS A 456 18.96 30.39 -52.21
N GLY A 457 19.54 31.30 -52.97
CA GLY A 457 20.52 30.91 -54.00
C GLY A 457 21.58 30.02 -53.37
N ARG A 458 22.11 29.03 -54.11
CA ARG A 458 23.30 28.31 -53.67
C ARG A 458 24.40 29.36 -53.46
N ARG A 459 24.72 29.68 -52.20
CA ARG A 459 26.05 30.17 -51.88
C ARG A 459 26.94 28.95 -52.07
N HIS A 460 27.81 29.02 -53.08
CA HIS A 460 29.01 28.20 -53.05
C HIS A 460 29.87 28.85 -51.97
N ASP A 461 29.88 28.23 -50.80
CA ASP A 461 30.92 28.23 -49.77
C ASP A 461 30.66 27.04 -48.85
#